data_AF-A0A1F9MW73-F1
#
_entry.id   AF-A0A1F9MW73-F1
#
_cell.length_a   1.000
_cell.length_b   1.000
_cell.length_c   1.000
_cell.angle_alpha   90.00
_cell.angle_beta   90.00
_cell.angle_gamma   90.00
#
_symmetry.space_group_name_H-M   'P 1'
#
loop_
_entity.id
_entity.type
_entity.pdbx_description
1 polymer ?
#
loop_
_entity_poly.entity_id
_entity_poly.type
_entity_poly.pdbx_seq_one_letter_code
_entity_poly.pdbx_strand_id
1 'polypeptide(L)'
;MSKKKLESFKIGDTRKPGISQPKAGQETSRQAASEAASLGFRRIETILENDEVGTVSASLNQLLQSLESLERKAGTNKDKVAAKRAIVAVERTADLLDYLFQTKAQMAEST
;
A
#
# COMPACT_ATOMS: atom_id res chain seq x y z
N MET A 1 15.86 13.70 -69.82
CA MET A 1 14.56 13.57 -69.14
C MET A 1 14.73 12.65 -67.93
N SER A 2 15.09 13.23 -66.79
CA SER A 2 15.48 12.53 -65.56
C SER A 2 14.24 12.06 -64.78
N LYS A 3 13.85 10.79 -64.92
CA LYS A 3 12.79 10.20 -64.08
C LYS A 3 13.39 9.74 -62.75
N LYS A 4 13.55 10.68 -61.81
CA LYS A 4 13.82 10.36 -60.40
C LYS A 4 12.60 9.61 -59.87
N LYS A 5 12.75 8.29 -59.64
CA LYS A 5 11.80 7.50 -58.85
C LYS A 5 11.85 8.05 -57.42
N LEU A 6 10.80 8.74 -57.02
CA LEU A 6 10.56 9.08 -55.62
C LEU A 6 10.30 7.75 -54.90
N GLU A 7 11.22 7.35 -54.03
CA GLU A 7 11.01 6.24 -53.11
C GLU A 7 9.79 6.56 -52.25
N SER A 8 8.80 5.67 -52.30
CA SER A 8 7.63 5.74 -51.45
C SER A 8 8.07 5.62 -50.00
N PHE A 9 8.13 6.73 -49.28
CA PHE A 9 8.19 6.72 -47.83
C PHE A 9 6.97 5.96 -47.35
N LYS A 10 7.18 4.78 -46.73
CA LYS A 10 6.10 4.01 -46.11
C LYS A 10 5.48 4.90 -45.03
N ILE A 11 4.27 5.39 -45.27
CA ILE A 11 3.41 6.12 -44.31
C ILE A 11 2.87 5.13 -43.27
N GLY A 12 3.75 4.30 -42.71
CA GLY A 12 3.45 3.33 -41.65
C GLY A 12 3.99 3.75 -40.29
N ASP A 13 4.91 4.71 -40.26
CA ASP A 13 5.70 5.06 -39.07
C ASP A 13 5.35 6.44 -38.47
N THR A 14 4.18 6.98 -38.83
CA THR A 14 3.64 8.25 -38.28
C THR A 14 2.36 8.06 -37.47
N ARG A 15 1.97 6.82 -37.18
CA ARG A 15 0.93 6.55 -36.19
C ARG A 15 1.58 6.57 -34.81
N LYS A 16 1.53 7.73 -34.15
CA LYS A 16 1.72 7.80 -32.69
C LYS A 16 0.81 6.73 -32.06
N PRO A 17 1.30 5.88 -31.14
CA PRO A 17 0.41 5.00 -30.39
C PRO A 17 -0.66 5.88 -29.77
N GLY A 18 -1.92 5.62 -30.13
CA GLY A 18 -3.05 6.33 -29.56
C GLY A 18 -3.00 6.10 -28.07
N ILE A 19 -2.65 7.14 -27.31
CA ILE A 19 -2.81 7.14 -25.87
C ILE A 19 -4.30 6.86 -25.66
N SER A 20 -4.60 5.68 -25.14
CA SER A 20 -5.96 5.29 -24.81
C SER A 20 -6.54 6.38 -23.93
N GLN A 21 -7.36 7.26 -24.49
CA GLN A 21 -8.16 8.16 -23.68
C GLN A 21 -9.05 7.27 -22.82
N PRO A 22 -9.06 7.46 -21.49
CA PRO A 22 -10.02 6.76 -20.65
C PRO A 22 -11.41 7.10 -21.18
N LYS A 23 -12.22 6.05 -21.42
CA LYS A 23 -13.59 6.21 -21.88
C LYS A 23 -14.32 7.22 -20.98
N ALA A 24 -14.99 8.18 -21.59
CA ALA A 24 -15.98 9.02 -20.92
C ALA A 24 -16.93 8.10 -20.14
N GLY A 25 -16.91 8.24 -18.82
CA GLY A 25 -17.47 7.29 -17.85
C GLY A 25 -16.57 7.05 -16.63
N GLN A 26 -15.31 7.52 -16.66
CA GLN A 26 -14.38 7.45 -15.53
C GLN A 26 -14.19 8.81 -14.83
N GLU A 27 -15.29 9.54 -14.65
CA GLU A 27 -15.46 10.59 -13.65
C GLU A 27 -16.65 10.10 -12.82
N THR A 28 -16.47 9.47 -11.66
CA THR A 28 -16.36 10.19 -10.39
C THR A 28 -16.08 9.15 -9.30
N SER A 29 -14.83 8.98 -8.88
CA SER A 29 -14.51 8.53 -7.52
C SER A 29 -13.15 9.05 -7.03
N ARG A 30 -12.71 10.19 -7.58
CA ARG A 30 -12.11 11.26 -6.77
C ARG A 30 -13.22 12.12 -6.18
N GLN A 31 -14.26 11.50 -5.65
CA GLN A 31 -14.95 12.13 -4.54
C GLN A 31 -13.86 12.28 -3.48
N ALA A 32 -13.65 13.52 -3.01
CA ALA A 32 -13.04 13.72 -1.71
C ALA A 32 -13.65 12.63 -0.82
N ALA A 33 -12.81 11.67 -0.40
CA ALA A 33 -13.27 10.69 0.55
C ALA A 33 -13.93 11.54 1.62
N SER A 34 -15.24 11.36 1.81
CA SER A 34 -15.90 11.96 2.94
C SER A 34 -15.00 11.68 4.15
N GLU A 35 -15.00 12.54 5.15
CA GLU A 35 -14.42 12.26 6.46
C GLU A 35 -15.17 11.08 7.11
N ALA A 36 -15.28 9.94 6.43
CA ALA A 36 -15.54 8.65 7.00
C ALA A 36 -14.40 8.45 7.98
N ALA A 37 -14.69 8.76 9.25
CA ALA A 37 -13.78 8.60 10.36
C ALA A 37 -13.08 7.27 10.19
N SER A 38 -11.76 7.31 9.93
CA SER A 38 -11.05 6.09 9.60
C SER A 38 -11.12 5.19 10.84
N LEU A 39 -11.76 4.04 10.65
CA LEU A 39 -11.91 3.02 11.69
C LEU A 39 -10.53 2.58 12.21
N GLY A 40 -9.50 2.71 11.37
CA GLY A 40 -8.11 2.44 11.75
C GLY A 40 -7.60 3.40 12.82
N PHE A 41 -7.88 4.71 12.71
CA PHE A 41 -7.40 5.68 13.72
C PHE A 41 -8.03 5.44 15.09
N ARG A 42 -9.34 5.20 15.16
CA ARG A 42 -10.02 4.88 16.43
C ARG A 42 -9.42 3.67 17.13
N ARG A 43 -9.07 2.65 16.35
CA ARG A 43 -8.42 1.45 16.89
C ARG A 43 -7.01 1.75 17.39
N ILE A 44 -6.23 2.52 16.64
CA ILE A 44 -4.87 2.92 17.04
C ILE A 44 -4.90 3.78 18.31
N GLU A 45 -5.81 4.75 18.41
CA GLU A 45 -6.00 5.55 19.62
C GLU A 45 -6.34 4.66 20.82
N THR A 46 -7.28 3.73 20.66
CA THR A 46 -7.65 2.79 21.75
C THR A 46 -6.43 2.00 22.24
N ILE A 47 -5.59 1.53 21.31
CA ILE A 47 -4.35 0.80 21.65
C ILE A 47 -3.38 1.73 22.39
N LEU A 48 -3.17 2.95 21.89
CA LEU A 48 -2.26 3.91 22.52
C LEU A 48 -2.72 4.35 23.91
N GLU A 49 -4.02 4.37 24.16
CA GLU A 49 -4.61 4.78 25.44
C GLU A 49 -4.62 3.67 26.48
N ASN A 50 -4.98 2.45 26.09
CA ASN A 50 -5.30 1.37 27.02
C ASN A 50 -4.20 0.31 27.13
N ASP A 51 -3.36 0.14 26.10
CA ASP A 51 -2.39 -0.93 26.05
C ASP A 51 -0.97 -0.45 26.36
N GLU A 52 -0.18 -1.34 26.96
CA GLU A 52 1.25 -1.13 27.17
C GLU A 52 2.06 -1.57 25.94
N VAL A 53 3.17 -0.84 25.67
CA VAL A 53 4.08 -1.10 24.55
C VAL A 53 4.53 -2.56 24.49
N GLY A 54 4.83 -3.16 25.65
CA GLY A 54 5.27 -4.55 25.74
C GLY A 54 4.22 -5.55 25.27
N THR A 55 2.95 -5.34 25.65
CA THR A 55 1.82 -6.21 25.29
C THR A 55 1.53 -6.13 23.79
N VAL A 56 1.53 -4.92 23.24
CA VAL A 56 1.30 -4.69 21.80
C VAL A 56 2.43 -5.32 20.98
N SER A 57 3.68 -5.12 21.39
CA SER A 57 4.86 -5.71 20.72
C SER A 57 4.82 -7.23 20.74
N ALA A 58 4.44 -7.85 21.88
CA ALA A 58 4.28 -9.29 21.97
C ALA A 58 3.19 -9.83 21.03
N SER A 59 2.05 -9.12 20.94
CA SER A 59 0.95 -9.50 20.05
C SER A 59 1.35 -9.44 18.57
N LEU A 60 2.03 -8.36 18.16
CA LEU A 60 2.50 -8.20 16.77
C LEU A 60 3.56 -9.26 16.42
N ASN A 61 4.45 -9.60 17.35
CA ASN A 61 5.44 -10.68 17.15
C ASN A 61 4.77 -12.06 16.98
N GLN A 62 3.75 -12.37 17.79
CA GLN A 62 2.98 -13.60 17.61
C GLN A 62 2.27 -13.65 16.25
N LEU A 63 1.74 -12.52 15.80
CA LEU A 63 1.11 -12.40 14.49
C LEU A 63 2.12 -12.61 13.35
N LEU A 64 3.31 -12.01 13.45
CA LEU A 64 4.41 -12.21 12.49
C LEU A 64 4.80 -13.69 12.39
N GLN A 65 5.03 -14.35 13.52
CA GLN A 65 5.37 -15.79 13.54
C GLN A 65 4.27 -16.65 12.89
N SER A 66 3.01 -16.29 13.12
CA SER A 66 1.87 -16.98 12.51
C SER A 66 1.83 -16.80 11.00
N LEU A 67 2.11 -15.58 10.52
CA LEU A 67 2.16 -15.26 9.09
C LEU A 67 3.36 -15.92 8.39
N GLU A 68 4.52 -15.97 9.02
CA GLU A 68 5.68 -16.70 8.50
C GLU A 68 5.41 -18.20 8.41
N SER A 69 4.76 -18.78 9.42
CA SER A 69 4.33 -20.18 9.40
C SER A 69 3.36 -20.44 8.24
N LEU A 70 2.42 -19.52 8.00
CA LEU A 70 1.48 -19.59 6.89
C LEU A 70 2.18 -19.46 5.55
N GLU A 71 3.14 -18.54 5.41
CA GLU A 71 3.94 -18.39 4.20
C GLU A 71 4.70 -19.68 3.85
N ARG A 72 5.34 -20.31 4.85
CA ARG A 72 6.09 -21.56 4.68
C ARG A 72 5.20 -22.75 4.34
N LYS A 73 4.01 -22.82 4.95
CA LYS A 73 3.05 -23.92 4.76
C LYS A 73 2.07 -23.72 3.60
N ALA A 74 2.06 -22.55 2.98
CA ALA A 74 1.11 -22.22 1.92
C ALA A 74 1.25 -23.16 0.72
N GLY A 75 0.15 -23.84 0.39
CA GLY A 75 0.06 -24.75 -0.76
C GLY A 75 -0.04 -24.04 -2.11
N THR A 76 -0.46 -22.76 -2.13
CA THR A 76 -0.60 -21.98 -3.36
C THR A 76 0.31 -20.75 -3.38
N ASN A 77 0.74 -20.32 -4.57
CA ASN A 77 1.54 -19.11 -4.74
C ASN A 77 0.77 -17.83 -4.36
N LYS A 78 -0.56 -17.82 -4.50
CA LYS A 78 -1.39 -16.66 -4.10
C LYS A 78 -1.32 -16.46 -2.60
N ASP A 79 -1.42 -17.54 -1.83
CA ASP A 79 -1.39 -17.48 -0.36
C ASP A 79 0.00 -17.07 0.13
N LYS A 80 1.08 -17.53 -0.52
CA LYS A 80 2.45 -17.06 -0.24
C LYS A 80 2.60 -15.55 -0.43
N VAL A 81 2.11 -15.02 -1.55
CA VAL A 81 2.19 -13.57 -1.83
C VAL A 81 1.32 -12.78 -0.85
N ALA A 82 0.13 -13.29 -0.51
CA ALA A 82 -0.73 -12.67 0.49
C ALA A 82 -0.05 -12.65 1.87
N ALA A 83 0.56 -13.76 2.31
CA ALA A 83 1.30 -13.86 3.56
C ALA A 83 2.45 -12.86 3.61
N LYS A 84 3.28 -12.79 2.56
CA LYS A 84 4.38 -11.80 2.47
C LYS A 84 3.88 -10.36 2.59
N ARG A 85 2.78 -10.02 1.93
CA ARG A 85 2.19 -8.68 2.02
C ARG A 85 1.66 -8.40 3.42
N ALA A 86 1.06 -9.39 4.07
CA ALA A 86 0.60 -9.26 5.45
C ALA A 86 1.77 -9.06 6.41
N ILE A 87 2.88 -9.80 6.25
CA ILE A 87 4.11 -9.63 7.05
C ILE A 87 4.59 -8.17 6.97
N VAL A 88 4.78 -7.65 5.75
CA VAL A 88 5.22 -6.27 5.54
C VAL A 88 4.24 -5.25 6.14
N ALA A 89 2.94 -5.52 6.08
CA ALA A 89 1.93 -4.65 6.71
C ALA A 89 2.04 -4.64 8.24
N VAL A 90 2.31 -5.81 8.85
CA VAL A 90 2.50 -5.93 10.30
C VAL A 90 3.79 -5.24 10.73
N GLU A 91 4.90 -5.41 10.00
CA GLU A 91 6.16 -4.70 10.25
C GLU A 91 5.96 -3.18 10.25
N ARG A 92 5.31 -2.64 9.22
CA ARG A 92 5.00 -1.20 9.14
C ARG A 92 4.08 -0.73 10.26
N THR A 93 3.18 -1.59 10.72
CA THR A 93 2.29 -1.28 11.85
C THR A 93 3.08 -1.22 13.15
N ALA A 94 4.05 -2.12 13.33
CA ALA A 94 4.95 -2.11 14.48
C ALA A 94 5.78 -0.82 14.51
N ASP A 95 6.39 -0.43 13.39
CA ASP A 95 7.15 0.82 13.27
C ASP A 95 6.29 2.05 13.61
N LEU A 96 5.06 2.09 13.09
CA LEU A 96 4.12 3.17 13.37
C LEU A 96 3.78 3.26 14.86
N LEU A 97 3.44 2.13 15.49
CA LEU A 97 3.05 2.10 16.89
C LEU A 97 4.22 2.47 17.81
N ASP A 98 5.43 1.99 17.51
CA ASP A 98 6.64 2.37 18.24
C ASP A 98 6.87 3.89 18.18
N TYR A 99 6.80 4.47 16.98
CA TYR A 99 6.89 5.93 16.80
C TYR A 99 5.83 6.69 17.61
N LEU A 100 4.57 6.22 17.60
CA LEU A 100 3.48 6.88 18.31
C LEU A 100 3.62 6.76 19.83
N PHE A 101 4.08 5.61 20.34
CA PHE A 101 4.37 5.45 21.76
C PHE A 101 5.54 6.33 22.22
N GLN A 102 6.61 6.41 21.45
CA GLN A 102 7.73 7.31 21.73
C GLN A 102 7.29 8.77 21.71
N THR A 103 6.49 9.17 20.73
CA THR A 103 5.94 10.53 20.63
C THR A 103 5.06 10.85 21.85
N LYS A 104 4.19 9.92 22.26
CA LYS A 104 3.35 10.08 23.46
C LYS A 104 4.19 10.27 24.71
N ALA A 105 5.26 9.49 24.88
CA ALA A 105 6.17 9.62 26.01
C ALA A 105 6.88 10.99 26.02
N GLN A 106 7.39 11.44 24.88
CA GLN A 106 8.05 12.75 24.75
C GLN A 106 7.11 13.93 25.06
N MET A 107 5.85 13.84 24.63
CA MET A 107 4.84 14.86 24.94
C MET A 107 4.52 14.90 26.44
N ALA A 108 4.47 13.75 27.11
CA ALA A 108 4.25 13.68 28.55
C ALA A 108 5.43 14.26 29.36
N GLU A 109 6.66 14.10 28.90
CA GLU A 109 7.86 14.67 29.54
C GLU A 109 8.02 16.18 29.34
N SER A 110 7.37 16.74 28.30
CA SER A 110 7.46 18.16 27.95
C SER A 110 6.39 19.03 28.63
N THR A 111 5.53 18.45 29.47
CA THR A 111 4.43 19.12 30.17
C THR A 111 4.69 19.16 31.67
#